data_AF-A0A8S3IP38-F1
#
_entry.id   AF-A0A8S3IP38-F1
#
_cell.length_a   1.000
_cell.length_b   1.000
_cell.length_c   1.000
_cell.angle_alpha   90.00
_cell.angle_beta   90.00
_cell.angle_gamma   90.00
#
_symmetry.space_group_name_H-M   'P 1'
#
loop_
_entity.id
_entity.type
_entity.pdbx_description
1 polymer ?
#
loop_
_entity_poly.entity_id
_entity_poly.type
_entity_poly.pdbx_seq_one_letter_code
_entity_poly.pdbx_strand_id
1 'polypeptide(L)'
;LSSKNRKSTLFNHLSAVSEGIPALGWILVTPTPGPYIKDMTDAAQFYSNRVLKDFKEKDAIHVEWVKQWVKILNDLYAYVRQHHTTGLAWASQGKREFGSVSAPTVKHAAAAGGPPPPPPPPPPPPPPPPMFFDISSSEDADNSRAELMSSINALGQGVTSHLKKVPDELKTHKNPQLRQSTEHQSDPHDKKGTSQLIDGKPVVPPKPGKTSPSQTTVKPQVN
;
A
#
# COMPACT_ATOMS: atom_id res chain seq x y z
N LEU A 1 12.92 25.08 -4.33
CA LEU A 1 14.25 25.50 -3.83
C LEU A 1 15.39 24.78 -4.54
N SER A 2 15.35 23.46 -4.67
CA SER A 2 16.36 22.69 -5.42
C SER A 2 16.49 23.09 -6.92
N SER A 3 15.37 23.21 -7.64
CA SER A 3 15.36 23.53 -9.08
C SER A 3 16.00 24.87 -9.47
N LYS A 4 16.05 25.84 -8.54
CA LYS A 4 16.63 27.16 -8.76
C LYS A 4 18.13 27.24 -8.41
N ASN A 5 18.70 26.21 -7.74
CA ASN A 5 20.07 26.21 -7.22
C ASN A 5 20.90 25.01 -7.72
N ARG A 6 20.77 24.65 -9.00
CA ARG A 6 21.44 23.47 -9.60
C ARG A 6 22.97 23.50 -9.59
N LYS A 7 23.58 24.67 -9.37
CA LYS A 7 25.04 24.85 -9.31
C LYS A 7 25.63 24.76 -7.89
N SER A 8 24.79 24.58 -6.87
CA SER A 8 25.24 24.53 -5.48
C SER A 8 25.90 23.19 -5.14
N THR A 9 27.00 23.22 -4.38
CA THR A 9 27.65 22.03 -3.80
C THR A 9 26.68 21.22 -2.91
N LEU A 10 25.63 21.86 -2.40
CA LEU A 10 24.59 21.25 -1.58
C LEU A 10 23.35 20.81 -2.37
N PHE A 11 23.43 20.76 -3.70
CA PHE A 11 22.29 20.38 -4.54
C PHE A 11 21.72 18.99 -4.17
N ASN A 12 22.57 18.02 -3.85
CA ASN A 12 22.11 16.70 -3.40
C ASN A 12 21.37 16.76 -2.06
N HIS A 13 21.77 17.65 -1.13
CA HIS A 13 21.04 17.87 0.13
C HIS A 13 19.66 18.45 -0.13
N LEU A 14 19.60 19.51 -0.94
CA LEU A 14 18.34 20.17 -1.32
C LEU A 14 17.41 19.23 -2.07
N SER A 15 17.96 18.33 -2.89
CA SER A 15 17.20 17.33 -3.63
C SER A 15 16.67 16.22 -2.72
N ALA A 16 17.49 15.71 -1.79
CA ALA A 16 17.03 14.75 -0.78
C ALA A 16 15.86 15.31 0.04
N VAL A 17 15.91 16.59 0.37
CA VAL A 17 14.82 17.27 1.08
C VAL A 17 13.60 17.47 0.17
N SER A 18 13.77 17.94 -1.07
CA SER A 18 12.63 18.19 -1.96
C SER A 18 11.87 16.93 -2.32
N GLU A 19 12.55 15.80 -2.51
CA GLU A 19 11.91 14.51 -2.80
C GLU A 19 11.33 13.84 -1.55
N GLY A 20 11.86 14.11 -0.36
CA GLY A 20 11.36 13.54 0.89
C GLY A 20 10.21 14.32 1.54
N ILE A 21 10.14 15.65 1.35
CA ILE A 21 9.09 16.51 1.93
C ILE A 21 7.65 16.02 1.64
N PRO A 22 7.32 15.52 0.44
CA PRO A 22 5.98 14.99 0.16
C PRO A 22 5.50 13.92 1.15
N ALA A 23 6.40 13.24 1.86
CA ALA A 23 6.04 12.30 2.94
C ALA A 23 5.07 12.91 3.97
N LEU A 24 5.17 14.22 4.25
CA LEU A 24 4.26 14.93 5.16
C LEU A 24 2.81 14.99 4.65
N GLY A 25 2.59 14.80 3.35
CA GLY A 25 1.28 14.71 2.71
C GLY A 25 0.51 13.42 3.02
N TRP A 26 1.10 12.49 3.79
CA TRP A 26 0.46 11.21 4.16
C TRP A 26 -0.93 11.36 4.80
N ILE A 27 -1.21 12.51 5.42
CA ILE A 27 -2.51 12.82 6.04
C ILE A 27 -3.69 12.77 5.05
N LEU A 28 -3.41 12.93 3.74
CA LEU A 28 -4.40 12.86 2.66
C LEU A 28 -4.42 11.47 1.99
N VAL A 29 -3.60 10.53 2.44
CA VAL A 29 -3.42 9.22 1.81
C VAL A 29 -4.19 8.15 2.59
N THR A 30 -5.13 7.52 1.89
CA THR A 30 -5.93 6.40 2.39
C THR A 30 -6.05 5.34 1.29
N PRO A 31 -6.07 4.03 1.62
CA PRO A 31 -5.95 3.42 2.94
C PRO A 31 -4.50 3.10 3.34
N THR A 32 -3.49 3.48 2.55
CA THR A 32 -2.11 3.02 2.73
C THR A 32 -1.11 4.17 2.90
N PRO A 33 -1.18 4.95 3.98
CA PRO A 33 -0.24 6.04 4.22
C PRO A 33 1.19 5.55 4.52
N GLY A 34 1.35 4.37 5.14
CA GLY A 34 2.66 3.79 5.43
C GLY A 34 3.51 3.53 4.17
N PRO A 35 3.00 2.74 3.18
CA PRO A 35 3.68 2.55 1.91
C PRO A 35 4.03 3.87 1.19
N TYR A 36 3.12 4.85 1.20
CA TYR A 36 3.38 6.17 0.61
C TYR A 36 4.59 6.87 1.25
N ILE A 37 4.67 6.91 2.58
CA ILE A 37 5.82 7.51 3.29
C ILE A 37 7.11 6.76 2.94
N LYS A 38 7.04 5.43 2.81
CA LYS A 38 8.20 4.62 2.43
C LYS A 38 8.71 4.98 1.04
N ASP A 39 7.83 5.12 0.05
CA ASP A 39 8.23 5.51 -1.31
C ASP A 39 8.92 6.88 -1.34
N MET A 40 8.42 7.85 -0.57
CA MET A 40 9.06 9.17 -0.43
C MET A 40 10.40 9.09 0.30
N THR A 41 10.54 8.18 1.27
CA THR A 41 11.80 7.93 1.97
C THR A 41 12.84 7.30 1.05
N ASP A 42 12.45 6.34 0.23
CA ASP A 42 13.32 5.70 -0.77
C ASP A 42 13.78 6.73 -1.83
N ALA A 43 12.90 7.65 -2.24
CA ALA A 43 13.24 8.77 -3.12
C ALA A 43 14.26 9.74 -2.49
N ALA A 44 14.08 10.09 -1.21
CA ALA A 44 15.03 10.91 -0.46
C ALA A 44 16.39 10.20 -0.26
N GLN A 45 16.38 8.87 -0.06
CA GLN A 45 17.59 8.06 0.10
C GLN A 45 18.46 8.07 -1.14
N PHE A 46 17.89 8.10 -2.34
CA PHE A 46 18.66 8.18 -3.59
C PHE A 46 19.65 9.35 -3.61
N TYR A 47 19.22 10.52 -3.15
CA TYR A 47 20.10 11.70 -3.04
C TYR A 47 20.93 11.71 -1.77
N SER A 48 20.40 11.19 -0.66
CA SER A 48 21.14 11.07 0.60
C SER A 48 22.38 10.16 0.46
N ASN A 49 22.25 9.07 -0.30
CA ASN A 49 23.37 8.17 -0.61
C ASN A 49 24.46 8.87 -1.46
N ARG A 50 24.09 9.83 -2.31
CA ARG A 50 25.05 10.66 -3.04
C ARG A 50 25.78 11.62 -2.12
N VAL A 51 25.09 12.22 -1.15
CA VAL A 51 25.74 13.04 -0.11
C VAL A 51 26.76 12.20 0.66
N LEU A 52 26.39 10.98 1.09
CA LEU A 52 27.34 10.09 1.76
C LEU A 52 28.53 9.74 0.86
N LYS A 53 28.29 9.45 -0.43
CA LYS A 53 29.37 9.19 -1.37
C LYS A 53 30.36 10.36 -1.47
N ASP A 54 29.86 11.59 -1.51
CA ASP A 54 30.69 12.77 -1.76
C ASP A 54 31.41 13.29 -0.50
N PHE A 55 30.85 13.05 0.70
CA PHE A 55 31.29 13.69 1.95
C PHE A 55 31.72 12.75 3.09
N LYS A 56 31.46 11.43 3.02
CA LYS A 56 31.74 10.50 4.14
C LYS A 56 33.19 10.49 4.65
N GLU A 57 34.15 10.83 3.79
CA GLU A 57 35.59 10.87 4.11
C GLU A 57 36.14 12.30 4.18
N LYS A 58 35.29 13.32 3.98
CA LYS A 58 35.69 14.74 3.93
C LYS A 58 35.21 15.51 5.14
N ASP A 59 33.93 15.34 5.49
CA ASP A 59 33.31 16.10 6.57
C ASP A 59 32.14 15.31 7.18
N ALA A 60 32.26 15.06 8.48
CA ALA A 60 31.30 14.29 9.25
C ALA A 60 29.95 15.00 9.42
N ILE A 61 29.89 16.33 9.28
CA ILE A 61 28.63 17.07 9.46
C ILE A 61 27.57 16.64 8.43
N HIS A 62 27.99 16.34 7.20
CA HIS A 62 27.10 15.88 6.14
C HIS A 62 26.60 14.45 6.37
N VAL A 63 27.44 13.61 6.98
CA VAL A 63 27.06 12.24 7.37
C VAL A 63 26.00 12.28 8.46
N GLU A 64 26.23 13.08 9.50
CA GLU A 64 25.26 13.24 10.59
C GLU A 64 23.97 13.89 10.07
N TRP A 65 24.06 14.86 9.16
CA TRP A 65 22.88 15.43 8.50
C TRP A 65 22.04 14.36 7.78
N VAL A 66 22.66 13.49 6.98
CA VAL A 66 21.94 12.39 6.29
C VAL A 66 21.28 11.47 7.30
N LYS A 67 22.00 11.09 8.35
CA LYS A 67 21.48 10.20 9.40
C LYS A 67 20.25 10.80 10.08
N GLN A 68 20.32 12.08 10.46
CA GLN A 68 19.20 12.78 11.10
C GLN A 68 18.01 12.96 10.16
N TRP A 69 18.26 13.29 8.89
CA TRP A 69 17.22 13.42 7.89
C TRP A 69 16.47 12.09 7.65
N VAL A 70 17.20 11.00 7.45
CA VAL A 70 16.62 9.67 7.25
C VAL A 70 15.90 9.20 8.53
N LYS A 71 16.42 9.53 9.71
CA LYS A 71 15.78 9.22 10.99
C LYS A 71 14.38 9.84 11.08
N ILE A 72 14.23 11.12 10.73
CA ILE A 72 12.93 11.81 10.77
C ILE A 72 11.89 11.09 9.90
N LEU A 73 12.27 10.69 8.70
CA LEU A 73 11.36 9.98 7.77
C LEU A 73 10.97 8.59 8.27
N ASN A 74 11.93 7.85 8.87
CA ASN A 74 11.66 6.53 9.44
C ASN A 74 10.81 6.61 10.71
N ASP A 75 11.06 7.58 11.58
CA ASP A 75 10.24 7.82 12.78
C ASP A 75 8.80 8.17 12.37
N LEU A 76 8.63 8.97 11.30
CA LEU A 76 7.31 9.28 10.75
C LEU A 76 6.60 8.02 10.25
N TYR A 77 7.28 7.17 9.46
CA TYR A 77 6.72 5.90 9.01
C TYR A 77 6.29 5.01 10.19
N ALA A 78 7.15 4.89 11.21
CA ALA A 78 6.86 4.10 12.40
C ALA A 78 5.64 4.65 13.16
N TYR A 79 5.57 5.96 13.38
CA TYR A 79 4.44 6.64 14.02
C TYR A 79 3.13 6.38 13.26
N VAL A 80 3.13 6.57 11.93
CA VAL A 80 1.92 6.38 11.12
C VAL A 80 1.48 4.92 11.10
N ARG A 81 2.41 3.96 11.07
CA ARG A 81 2.06 2.53 11.16
C ARG A 81 1.53 2.11 12.53
N GLN A 82 1.90 2.82 13.59
CA GLN A 82 1.43 2.52 14.94
C GLN A 82 0.07 3.16 15.24
N HIS A 83 -0.19 4.37 14.74
CA HIS A 83 -1.36 5.17 15.13
C HIS A 83 -2.38 5.41 14.01
N HIS A 84 -1.97 5.30 12.74
CA HIS A 84 -2.74 5.74 11.58
C HIS A 84 -2.65 4.76 10.40
N THR A 85 -2.75 3.46 10.67
CA THR A 85 -2.51 2.36 9.71
C THR A 85 -3.32 2.50 8.42
N THR A 86 -4.56 2.97 8.50
CA THR A 86 -5.48 3.11 7.36
C THR A 86 -5.72 4.55 6.91
N GLY A 87 -4.95 5.50 7.43
CA GLY A 87 -5.15 6.93 7.21
C GLY A 87 -5.27 7.71 8.50
N LEU A 88 -5.29 9.04 8.37
CA LEU A 88 -5.50 9.93 9.50
C LEU A 88 -6.93 9.76 10.05
N ALA A 89 -7.03 9.36 11.32
CA ALA A 89 -8.30 9.29 12.02
C ALA A 89 -8.70 10.70 12.48
N TRP A 90 -9.67 11.30 11.80
CA TRP A 90 -10.30 12.52 12.28
C TRP A 90 -11.19 12.18 13.47
N ALA A 91 -10.90 12.74 14.65
CA ALA A 91 -11.81 12.59 15.78
C ALA A 91 -13.20 13.07 15.37
N SER A 92 -14.19 12.19 15.43
CA SER A 92 -15.61 12.51 15.29
C SER A 92 -16.14 13.24 16.53
N GLN A 93 -15.36 14.16 17.09
CA GLN A 93 -15.89 15.12 18.05
C GLN A 93 -16.66 16.16 17.24
N GLY A 94 -17.98 16.08 17.37
CA GLY A 94 -18.94 16.91 16.64
C GLY A 94 -18.49 18.37 16.51
N LYS A 95 -18.62 18.89 15.29
CA LYS A 95 -18.77 20.31 15.00
C LYS A 95 -17.79 21.21 15.78
N ARG A 96 -16.48 21.07 15.53
CA ARG A 96 -15.55 22.15 15.88
C ARG A 96 -15.64 23.23 14.82
N GLU A 97 -16.43 24.26 15.09
CA GLU A 97 -16.39 25.51 14.33
C GLU A 97 -14.98 26.10 14.45
N PHE A 98 -14.37 26.39 13.31
CA PHE A 98 -13.05 27.00 13.20
C PHE A 98 -13.15 28.47 13.66
N GLY A 99 -13.13 28.70 14.97
CA GLY A 99 -13.28 30.06 15.52
C GLY A 99 -13.07 30.21 17.03
N SER A 100 -13.04 29.14 17.82
CA SER A 100 -12.83 29.27 19.26
C SER A 100 -11.62 28.49 19.74
N VAL A 101 -10.49 29.19 19.83
CA VAL A 101 -9.40 28.79 20.73
C VAL A 101 -9.86 29.07 22.16
N SER A 102 -10.32 28.03 22.85
CA SER A 102 -10.51 28.09 24.31
C SER A 102 -9.45 27.23 24.98
N ALA A 103 -8.65 27.89 25.81
CA ALA A 103 -7.57 27.35 26.63
C ALA A 103 -8.06 26.25 27.60
N PRO A 104 -7.18 25.36 28.11
CA PRO A 104 -7.60 24.21 28.90
C PRO A 104 -7.94 24.64 30.33
N THR A 105 -9.23 24.71 30.67
CA THR A 105 -9.67 24.73 32.07
C THR A 105 -9.94 23.33 32.57
N VAL A 106 -9.03 22.85 33.42
CA VAL A 106 -9.21 21.69 34.31
C VAL A 106 -10.36 21.99 35.28
N LYS A 107 -11.47 21.25 35.25
CA LYS A 107 -12.44 21.20 36.36
C LYS A 107 -13.09 19.82 36.51
N HIS A 108 -12.69 19.19 37.61
CA HIS A 108 -13.45 18.45 38.62
C HIS A 108 -14.72 17.67 38.25
N ALA A 109 -14.70 16.41 38.72
CA ALA A 109 -15.79 15.47 38.79
C ALA A 109 -17.01 15.99 39.55
N ALA A 110 -18.20 15.62 39.07
CA ALA A 110 -19.43 15.55 39.85
C ALA A 110 -20.25 14.35 39.35
N ALA A 111 -20.64 13.49 40.29
CA ALA A 111 -21.45 12.29 40.08
C ALA A 111 -22.95 12.59 40.28
N ALA A 112 -23.82 11.91 39.52
CA ALA A 112 -24.98 11.13 40.00
C ALA A 112 -26.10 10.99 38.93
N GLY A 113 -26.63 9.77 38.77
CA GLY A 113 -28.06 9.56 38.44
C GLY A 113 -28.43 8.96 37.07
N GLY A 114 -28.01 7.73 36.76
CA GLY A 114 -28.57 6.93 35.65
C GLY A 114 -28.54 5.42 35.99
N PRO A 115 -29.42 4.58 35.41
CA PRO A 115 -29.41 3.14 35.64
C PRO A 115 -28.06 2.51 35.24
N PRO A 116 -27.60 1.44 35.91
CA PRO A 116 -26.26 0.91 35.69
C PRO A 116 -26.07 0.44 34.24
N PRO A 117 -24.94 0.78 33.59
CA PRO A 117 -24.61 0.25 32.28
C PRO A 117 -24.43 -1.28 32.35
N PRO A 118 -24.72 -2.02 31.25
CA PRO A 118 -24.47 -3.45 31.19
C PRO A 118 -22.99 -3.77 31.48
N PRO A 119 -22.70 -4.95 32.07
CA PRO A 119 -21.33 -5.33 32.37
C PRO A 119 -20.46 -5.33 31.11
N PRO A 120 -19.21 -4.84 31.18
CA PRO A 120 -18.30 -4.86 30.05
C PRO A 120 -18.03 -6.32 29.62
N PRO A 121 -17.82 -6.58 28.31
CA PRO A 121 -17.35 -7.88 27.85
C PRO A 121 -16.00 -8.22 28.52
N PRO A 122 -15.71 -9.50 28.76
CA PRO A 122 -14.44 -9.91 29.37
C PRO A 122 -13.27 -9.40 28.53
N PRO A 123 -12.15 -9.00 29.18
CA PRO A 123 -10.98 -8.52 28.47
C PRO A 123 -10.47 -9.61 27.50
N PRO A 124 -10.03 -9.24 26.29
CA PRO A 124 -9.39 -10.19 25.40
C PRO A 124 -8.14 -10.77 26.09
N PRO A 125 -7.82 -12.05 25.84
CA PRO A 125 -6.63 -12.67 26.39
C PRO A 125 -5.38 -11.87 25.99
N PRO A 126 -4.36 -11.80 26.86
CA PRO A 126 -3.13 -11.10 26.55
C PRO A 126 -2.51 -11.66 25.27
N PRO A 127 -1.94 -10.80 24.40
CA PRO A 127 -1.22 -11.26 23.23
C PRO A 127 -0.06 -12.17 23.67
N PRO A 128 0.21 -13.27 22.96
CA PRO A 128 1.35 -14.12 23.24
C PRO A 128 2.64 -13.29 23.15
N PRO A 129 3.65 -13.58 24.00
CA PRO A 129 4.93 -12.89 23.97
C PRO A 129 5.57 -13.01 22.57
N PRO A 130 6.27 -11.96 22.09
CA PRO A 130 7.00 -12.04 20.83
C PRO A 130 8.08 -13.12 20.95
N MET A 131 7.87 -14.23 20.26
CA MET A 131 8.90 -15.24 20.03
C MET A 131 9.95 -14.61 19.13
N PHE A 132 11.11 -14.28 19.71
CA PHE A 132 12.31 -13.99 18.93
C PHE A 132 12.71 -15.28 18.22
N PHE A 133 12.38 -15.39 16.93
CA PHE A 133 12.95 -16.42 16.07
C PHE A 133 14.39 -16.04 15.76
N ASP A 134 15.30 -16.63 16.51
CA ASP A 134 16.70 -16.80 16.12
C ASP A 134 16.74 -17.69 14.89
N ILE A 135 16.99 -17.09 13.72
CA ILE A 135 17.24 -17.83 12.48
C ILE A 135 18.68 -18.37 12.56
N SER A 136 18.78 -19.50 13.23
CA SER A 136 19.88 -20.44 13.11
C SER A 136 19.26 -21.83 13.17
N SER A 137 18.90 -22.40 12.00
CA SER A 137 18.85 -23.85 11.66
C SER A 137 17.81 -24.12 10.56
N SER A 138 18.30 -24.44 9.36
CA SER A 138 17.49 -24.78 8.19
C SER A 138 17.12 -26.26 8.13
N GLU A 139 16.40 -26.78 9.14
CA GLU A 139 15.92 -28.18 9.12
C GLU A 139 14.41 -28.36 9.40
N ASP A 140 13.68 -27.36 9.90
CA ASP A 140 12.25 -27.48 10.28
C ASP A 140 11.21 -26.94 9.26
N ALA A 141 11.66 -26.42 8.12
CA ALA A 141 10.76 -25.87 7.11
C ALA A 141 9.92 -26.95 6.38
N ASP A 142 10.46 -28.17 6.26
CA ASP A 142 9.80 -29.27 5.54
C ASP A 142 8.69 -29.92 6.39
N ASN A 143 8.93 -30.09 7.69
CA ASN A 143 7.93 -30.58 8.65
C ASN A 143 6.75 -29.60 8.78
N SER A 144 7.02 -28.30 8.83
CA SER A 144 5.98 -27.26 8.91
C SER A 144 5.06 -27.24 7.68
N ARG A 145 5.61 -27.52 6.48
CA ARG A 145 4.84 -27.58 5.23
C ARG A 145 4.02 -28.87 5.13
N ALA A 146 4.58 -30.00 5.57
CA ALA A 146 3.89 -31.28 5.61
C ALA A 146 2.72 -31.27 6.62
N GLU A 147 2.91 -30.68 7.80
CA GLU A 147 1.84 -30.49 8.78
C GLU A 147 0.73 -29.57 8.26
N LEU A 148 1.09 -28.49 7.58
CA LEU A 148 0.11 -27.60 6.95
C LEU A 148 -0.71 -28.33 5.87
N MET A 149 -0.06 -29.13 5.02
CA MET A 149 -0.76 -29.92 3.99
C MET A 149 -1.64 -31.02 4.60
N SER A 150 -1.22 -31.64 5.71
CA SER A 150 -2.03 -32.58 6.48
C SER A 150 -3.25 -31.90 7.10
N SER A 151 -3.08 -30.72 7.69
CA SER A 151 -4.16 -29.92 8.27
C SER A 151 -5.20 -29.51 7.22
N ILE A 152 -4.76 -29.16 6.01
CA ILE A 152 -5.64 -28.79 4.90
C ILE A 152 -6.42 -30.02 4.39
N ASN A 153 -5.78 -31.18 4.28
CA ASN A 153 -6.44 -32.42 3.87
C ASN A 153 -7.42 -32.93 4.94
N ALA A 154 -7.07 -32.81 6.23
CA ALA A 154 -7.93 -33.16 7.35
C ALA A 154 -9.15 -32.22 7.47
N LEU A 155 -8.98 -30.93 7.15
CA LEU A 155 -10.04 -29.92 7.20
C LEU A 155 -10.93 -29.92 5.93
N GLY A 156 -10.56 -30.65 4.88
CA GLY A 156 -11.23 -30.67 3.57
C GLY A 156 -12.72 -31.07 3.59
N GLN A 157 -13.20 -31.77 4.63
CA GLN A 157 -14.61 -32.16 4.76
C GLN A 157 -15.48 -31.14 5.53
N GLY A 158 -14.86 -30.17 6.23
CA GLY A 158 -15.56 -29.23 7.11
C GLY A 158 -15.66 -27.78 6.59
N VAL A 159 -14.79 -27.36 5.66
CA VAL A 159 -14.78 -25.96 5.17
C VAL A 159 -16.04 -25.60 4.38
N THR A 160 -16.69 -26.58 3.74
CA THR A 160 -17.91 -26.34 2.93
C THR A 160 -19.20 -26.33 3.74
N SER A 161 -19.16 -26.73 5.02
CA SER A 161 -20.35 -26.75 5.89
C SER A 161 -20.66 -25.38 6.52
N HIS A 162 -19.66 -24.49 6.57
CA HIS A 162 -19.82 -23.12 7.07
C HIS A 162 -20.31 -22.12 6.00
N LEU A 163 -20.42 -22.56 4.73
CA LEU A 163 -21.04 -21.76 3.67
C LEU A 163 -22.54 -22.08 3.59
N LYS A 164 -23.36 -21.03 3.64
CA LYS A 164 -24.81 -21.13 3.41
C LYS A 164 -25.06 -21.77 2.05
N LYS A 165 -25.82 -22.87 2.02
CA LYS A 165 -26.20 -23.55 0.78
C LYS A 165 -26.91 -22.55 -0.13
N VAL A 166 -26.41 -22.38 -1.35
CA VAL A 166 -27.05 -21.52 -2.34
C VAL A 166 -28.40 -22.14 -2.71
N PRO A 167 -29.54 -21.48 -2.44
CA PRO A 167 -30.85 -21.97 -2.85
C PRO A 167 -30.93 -22.08 -4.37
N ASP A 168 -31.77 -22.99 -4.87
CA ASP A 168 -31.86 -23.31 -6.30
C ASP A 168 -32.24 -22.09 -7.16
N GLU A 169 -32.94 -21.11 -6.59
CA GLU A 169 -33.29 -19.86 -7.26
C GLU A 169 -32.07 -19.01 -7.67
N LEU A 170 -30.93 -19.14 -6.97
CA LEU A 170 -29.70 -18.41 -7.26
C LEU A 170 -28.74 -19.22 -8.14
N LYS A 171 -29.06 -20.48 -8.43
CA LYS A 171 -28.26 -21.31 -9.32
C LYS A 171 -28.64 -20.97 -10.76
N THR A 172 -27.69 -20.41 -11.50
CA THR A 172 -27.85 -19.99 -12.90
C THR A 172 -28.30 -21.09 -13.86
N HIS A 173 -28.17 -22.37 -13.48
CA HIS A 173 -28.64 -23.54 -14.25
C HIS A 173 -30.03 -24.05 -13.86
N LYS A 174 -30.60 -23.55 -12.75
CA LYS A 174 -31.97 -23.87 -12.29
C LYS A 174 -32.93 -22.69 -12.42
N ASN A 175 -32.41 -21.48 -12.58
CA ASN A 175 -33.19 -20.28 -12.83
C ASN A 175 -32.70 -19.55 -14.11
N PRO A 176 -33.38 -19.77 -15.26
CA PRO A 176 -33.01 -19.18 -16.55
C PRO A 176 -33.03 -17.64 -16.58
N GLN A 177 -33.78 -16.99 -15.69
CA GLN A 177 -33.91 -15.53 -15.67
C GLN A 177 -32.62 -14.83 -15.21
N LEU A 178 -31.82 -15.46 -14.35
CA LEU A 178 -30.51 -14.93 -13.91
C LEU A 178 -29.46 -14.90 -15.03
N ARG A 179 -29.64 -15.69 -16.09
CA ARG A 179 -28.78 -15.64 -17.29
C ARG A 179 -29.05 -14.41 -18.15
N GLN A 180 -30.29 -13.93 -18.18
CA GLN A 180 -30.69 -12.77 -18.99
C GLN A 180 -30.19 -11.45 -18.38
N SER A 181 -30.06 -11.37 -17.06
CA SER A 181 -29.55 -10.17 -16.36
C SER A 181 -28.05 -9.90 -16.54
N THR A 182 -27.30 -10.79 -17.20
CA THR A 182 -25.86 -10.60 -17.48
C THR A 182 -25.58 -10.13 -18.92
N GLU A 183 -26.61 -9.93 -19.75
CA GLU A 183 -26.46 -9.34 -21.07
C GLU A 183 -26.39 -7.80 -20.96
N HIS A 184 -25.14 -7.31 -20.95
CA HIS A 184 -24.68 -6.03 -21.51
C HIS A 184 -25.65 -4.82 -21.40
N GLN A 185 -25.39 -3.95 -20.41
CA GLN A 185 -25.58 -2.51 -20.64
C GLN A 185 -24.53 -2.04 -21.65
N SER A 186 -24.94 -1.87 -22.91
CA SER A 186 -24.26 -0.99 -23.86
C SER A 186 -25.13 0.23 -24.09
N ASP A 187 -24.68 1.39 -23.61
CA ASP A 187 -25.26 2.70 -23.92
C ASP A 187 -25.20 2.98 -25.44
N PRO A 188 -26.23 3.65 -26.03
CA PRO A 188 -26.27 3.94 -27.45
C PRO A 188 -25.70 5.32 -27.75
N HIS A 189 -24.66 5.39 -28.59
CA HIS A 189 -24.36 6.59 -29.36
C HIS A 189 -23.92 6.25 -30.79
N ASP A 190 -24.90 6.26 -31.68
CA ASP A 190 -24.88 6.94 -32.98
C ASP A 190 -23.51 7.20 -33.66
N LYS A 191 -23.20 6.45 -34.74
CA LYS A 191 -23.28 6.96 -36.13
C LYS A 191 -22.71 5.97 -37.17
N LYS A 192 -23.63 5.54 -38.05
CA LYS A 192 -23.55 5.60 -39.53
C LYS A 192 -22.51 4.72 -40.26
N GLY A 193 -22.99 3.68 -40.96
CA GLY A 193 -22.21 3.03 -42.02
C GLY A 193 -22.69 1.65 -42.49
N THR A 194 -23.87 1.62 -43.11
CA THR A 194 -24.37 0.70 -44.17
C THR A 194 -23.69 -0.66 -44.48
N SER A 195 -24.54 -1.69 -44.47
CA SER A 195 -24.60 -2.92 -45.31
C SER A 195 -23.74 -4.17 -45.04
N GLN A 196 -24.49 -5.22 -44.68
CA GLN A 196 -24.60 -6.53 -45.35
C GLN A 196 -23.43 -7.53 -45.21
N LEU A 197 -23.66 -8.47 -44.28
CA LEU A 197 -23.47 -9.93 -44.35
C LEU A 197 -22.73 -10.51 -45.58
N ILE A 198 -21.68 -11.32 -45.34
CA ILE A 198 -21.55 -12.70 -45.87
C ILE A 198 -20.56 -13.55 -45.05
N ASP A 199 -20.94 -14.81 -44.86
CA ASP A 199 -20.19 -16.04 -44.55
C ASP A 199 -19.36 -16.21 -43.25
N GLY A 200 -19.87 -17.13 -42.42
CA GLY A 200 -19.32 -17.52 -41.12
C GLY A 200 -17.99 -18.26 -41.17
N LYS A 201 -16.99 -17.70 -40.51
CA LYS A 201 -15.90 -18.43 -39.82
C LYS A 201 -15.17 -17.51 -38.82
N PRO A 202 -14.68 -18.03 -37.67
CA PRO A 202 -14.10 -17.20 -36.62
C PRO A 202 -12.69 -16.76 -36.99
N VAL A 203 -12.42 -15.45 -36.95
CA VAL A 203 -11.06 -14.89 -37.09
C VAL A 203 -10.41 -14.79 -35.71
N VAL A 204 -9.35 -15.57 -35.52
CA VAL A 204 -8.44 -15.53 -34.36
C VAL A 204 -7.54 -14.29 -34.46
N PRO A 205 -7.28 -13.53 -33.38
CA PRO A 205 -6.36 -12.41 -33.40
C PRO A 205 -4.88 -12.87 -33.50
N PRO A 206 -4.02 -12.23 -34.32
CA PRO A 206 -2.63 -12.65 -34.46
C PRO A 206 -1.76 -12.23 -33.26
N LYS A 207 -0.89 -13.16 -32.82
CA LYS A 207 0.20 -12.97 -31.86
C LYS A 207 1.27 -11.98 -32.38
N PRO A 208 1.95 -11.22 -31.49
CA PRO A 208 3.06 -10.37 -31.90
C PRO A 208 4.30 -11.21 -32.25
N GLY A 209 4.76 -11.07 -33.50
CA GLY A 209 5.93 -11.75 -34.03
C GLY A 209 7.25 -11.11 -33.58
N LYS A 210 8.22 -11.98 -33.27
CA LYS A 210 9.65 -11.67 -33.13
C LYS A 210 10.25 -11.30 -34.49
N THR A 211 11.02 -10.22 -34.58
CA THR A 211 12.09 -10.07 -35.58
C THR A 211 13.24 -9.21 -35.04
N SER A 212 14.43 -9.81 -35.09
CA SER A 212 15.78 -9.22 -35.18
C SER A 212 16.45 -10.07 -36.29
N PRO A 213 17.30 -9.56 -37.20
CA PRO A 213 18.55 -8.85 -36.86
C PRO A 213 18.98 -7.76 -37.86
N SER A 214 19.95 -6.92 -37.49
CA SER A 214 21.05 -6.49 -38.38
C SER A 214 22.16 -5.78 -37.61
N GLN A 215 23.37 -6.33 -37.73
CA GLN A 215 24.63 -5.77 -37.26
C GLN A 215 25.04 -4.57 -38.11
N THR A 216 25.67 -3.56 -37.50
CA THR A 216 26.61 -2.69 -38.21
C THR A 216 27.83 -2.47 -37.31
N THR A 217 28.92 -3.09 -37.73
CA THR A 217 30.28 -2.92 -37.20
C THR A 217 30.83 -1.56 -37.63
N VAL A 218 31.28 -0.75 -36.68
CA VAL A 218 32.15 0.41 -36.96
C VAL A 218 33.52 0.12 -36.34
N LYS A 219 34.55 0.02 -37.20
CA LYS A 219 35.97 -0.05 -36.84
C LYS A 219 36.52 1.35 -36.50
N PRO A 220 37.56 1.45 -35.66
CA PRO A 220 38.17 2.73 -35.28
C PRO A 220 39.16 3.21 -36.36
N GLN A 221 39.20 4.53 -36.61
CA GLN A 221 40.26 5.17 -37.37
C GLN A 221 41.24 5.88 -36.43
N VAL A 222 42.51 5.60 -36.66
CA VAL A 222 43.69 6.17 -36.03
C VAL A 222 44.00 7.50 -36.72
N ASN A 223 44.37 8.53 -35.95
CA ASN A 223 45.32 9.55 -36.37
C ASN A 223 46.01 10.12 -35.14
#